data_AF-A0A4R0D7L1-F1
#
_entry.id   AF-A0A4R0D7L1-F1
#
_cell.length_a   1.000
_cell.length_b   1.000
_cell.length_c   1.000
_cell.angle_alpha   90.00
_cell.angle_beta   90.00
_cell.angle_gamma   90.00
#
_symmetry.space_group_name_H-M   'P 1'
#
loop_
_entity.id
_entity.type
_entity.pdbx_description
1 polymer ?
#
loop_
_entity_poly.entity_id
_entity_poly.type
_entity_poly.pdbx_seq_one_letter_code
_entity_poly.pdbx_strand_id
1 'polypeptide(L)' 'MPRIVSVPLSLEQRERLIFLAKHAKHWRERQRAQTILWLSEGKSVAEVATLQERIPETIRLQRRRWELYEFESIKE' A
#
# COMPACT_ATOMS: atom_id res chain seq x y z
N MET A 1 -6.01 -1.78 21.23
CA MET A 1 -5.97 -0.57 20.36
C MET A 1 -5.19 -0.92 19.11
N PRO A 2 -5.76 -0.87 17.89
CA PRO A 2 -4.98 -1.09 16.69
C PRO A 2 -3.95 0.04 16.56
N ARG A 3 -2.65 -0.30 16.49
CA ARG A 3 -1.61 0.69 16.19
C ARG A 3 -1.85 1.21 14.77
N ILE A 4 -2.27 2.47 14.66
CA ILE A 4 -2.27 3.20 13.39
C ILE A 4 -0.80 3.45 13.06
N VAL A 5 -0.29 2.69 12.10
CA VAL A 5 1.07 2.89 11.56
C VAL A 5 0.86 3.62 10.25
N SER A 6 0.92 4.95 10.26
CA SER A 6 0.87 5.69 9.01
C SER A 6 2.20 5.48 8.27
N VAL A 7 2.11 5.19 6.98
CA VAL A 7 3.27 5.25 6.10
C VAL A 7 3.43 6.72 5.73
N PRO A 8 4.49 7.42 6.20
CA PRO A 8 4.72 8.79 5.79
C PRO A 8 5.07 8.80 4.30
N LEU A 9 4.20 9.38 3.49
CA LEU A 9 4.43 9.57 2.06
C LEU A 9 4.68 11.05 1.78
N SER A 10 5.66 11.36 0.94
CA SER A 10 5.76 12.68 0.34
C SER A 10 4.58 12.93 -0.62
N LEU A 11 4.32 14.21 -0.94
CA LEU A 11 3.30 14.58 -1.93
C LEU A 11 3.55 13.91 -3.28
N GLU A 12 4.81 13.93 -3.75
CA GLU A 12 5.22 13.28 -4.99
C GLU A 12 5.02 11.76 -4.94
N GLN A 13 5.36 11.12 -3.83
CA GLN A 13 5.15 9.68 -3.66
C GLN A 13 3.66 9.33 -3.71
N ARG A 14 2.82 10.14 -3.05
CA ARG A 14 1.37 9.96 -3.04
C ARG A 14 0.77 10.11 -4.44
N GLU A 15 1.14 11.14 -5.18
CA GLU A 15 0.66 11.36 -6.56
C GLU A 15 1.07 10.20 -7.48
N ARG A 16 2.31 9.74 -7.37
CA ARG A 16 2.81 8.60 -8.15
C ARG A 16 2.08 7.31 -7.80
N LEU A 17 1.79 7.07 -6.52
CA LEU A 17 0.98 5.92 -6.11
C LEU A 17 -0.46 6.01 -6.60
N ILE A 18 -1.07 7.18 -6.60
CA ILE A 18 -2.42 7.40 -7.17
C ILE A 18 -2.41 7.09 -8.67
N PHE A 19 -1.38 7.55 -9.38
CA PHE A 19 -1.22 7.26 -10.79
C PHE A 19 -1.07 5.76 -11.04
N LEU A 20 -0.22 5.07 -10.28
CA LEU A 20 -0.04 3.62 -10.39
C LEU A 20 -1.32 2.85 -10.05
N ALA A 21 -2.05 3.24 -9.00
CA ALA A 21 -3.30 2.60 -8.62
C ALA A 21 -4.35 2.66 -9.74
N LYS A 22 -4.38 3.75 -10.52
CA LYS A 22 -5.35 3.96 -11.61
C LYS A 22 -4.86 3.41 -12.96
N HIS A 23 -3.58 3.59 -13.28
CA HIS A 23 -3.05 3.46 -14.63
C HIS A 23 -1.99 2.37 -14.80
N ALA A 24 -1.52 1.71 -13.74
CA ALA A 24 -0.51 0.66 -13.88
C ALA A 24 -1.01 -0.46 -14.81
N LYS A 25 -0.11 -1.06 -15.59
CA LYS A 25 -0.48 -2.10 -16.56
C LYS A 25 -0.93 -3.39 -15.86
N HIS A 26 -0.29 -3.72 -14.74
CA HIS A 26 -0.57 -4.94 -13.98
C HIS A 26 -1.54 -4.67 -12.83
N TRP A 27 -2.57 -5.52 -12.71
CA TRP A 27 -3.58 -5.37 -11.66
C TRP A 27 -3.00 -5.53 -10.25
N ARG A 28 -1.94 -6.34 -10.09
CA ARG A 28 -1.22 -6.49 -8.83
C ARG A 28 -0.49 -5.21 -8.42
N GLU A 29 0.13 -4.51 -9.35
CA GLU A 29 0.76 -3.20 -9.09
C GLU A 29 -0.30 -2.20 -8.63
N ARG A 30 -1.46 -2.16 -9.29
CA ARG A 30 -2.58 -1.29 -8.89
C ARG A 30 -3.02 -1.58 -7.46
N GLN A 31 -3.25 -2.85 -7.14
CA GLN A 31 -3.65 -3.29 -5.81
C GLN A 31 -2.60 -2.93 -4.76
N ARG A 32 -1.31 -3.13 -5.08
CA ARG A 32 -0.22 -2.82 -4.15
C ARG A 32 -0.11 -1.32 -3.89
N ALA A 33 -0.15 -0.50 -4.94
CA ALA A 33 -0.14 0.96 -4.81
C ALA A 33 -1.34 1.45 -3.96
N GLN A 34 -2.54 0.89 -4.20
CA GLN A 34 -3.74 1.20 -3.42
C GLN A 34 -3.61 0.83 -1.94
N THR A 35 -2.92 -0.27 -1.64
CA THR A 35 -2.64 -0.70 -0.26
C THR A 35 -1.82 0.34 0.49
N ILE A 36 -0.71 0.79 -0.10
CA ILE A 36 0.19 1.77 0.53
C ILE A 36 -0.52 3.11 0.71
N LEU A 37 -1.34 3.53 -0.25
CA LEU A 37 -2.18 4.72 -0.12
C LEU A 37 -3.12 4.61 1.09
N TRP A 38 -3.85 3.51 1.23
CA TRP A 38 -4.76 3.34 2.36
C TRP A 38 -4.04 3.30 3.71
N LEU A 39 -2.86 2.68 3.78
CA LEU A 39 -2.02 2.71 4.99
C LEU A 39 -1.53 4.13 5.31
N SER A 40 -1.21 4.93 4.29
CA SER A 40 -0.84 6.34 4.46
C SER A 40 -2.01 7.22 4.90
N GLU A 41 -3.23 6.90 4.48
CA GLU A 41 -4.48 7.57 4.89
C GLU A 41 -4.91 7.22 6.32
N GLY A 42 -4.16 6.35 7.01
CA GLY A 42 -4.42 5.97 8.39
C GLY A 42 -5.32 4.74 8.56
N LYS A 43 -5.67 4.03 7.48
CA LYS A 43 -6.38 2.75 7.60
C LYS A 43 -5.45 1.70 8.23
N SER A 44 -6.02 0.87 9.09
CA SER A 44 -5.30 -0.24 9.69
C SER A 44 -5.04 -1.36 8.68
N VAL A 45 -4.02 -2.17 8.97
CA VAL A 45 -3.71 -3.39 8.21
C VAL A 45 -4.93 -4.31 8.10
N ALA A 46 -5.73 -4.42 9.18
CA ALA A 46 -6.91 -5.27 9.20
C ALA A 46 -8.01 -4.73 8.27
N GLU A 47 -8.28 -3.43 8.30
CA GLU A 47 -9.27 -2.81 7.41
C GLU A 47 -8.86 -2.94 5.94
N VAL A 48 -7.59 -2.68 5.64
CA VAL A 48 -7.05 -2.82 4.28
C VAL A 48 -7.12 -4.27 3.81
N ALA A 49 -6.84 -5.24 4.68
CA ALA A 49 -6.96 -6.65 4.39
C ALA A 49 -8.40 -7.04 4.06
N THR A 50 -9.37 -6.56 4.84
CA THR A 50 -10.80 -6.75 4.56
C THR A 50 -11.23 -6.12 3.24
N LEU A 51 -10.78 -4.89 2.95
CA LEU A 51 -11.10 -4.19 1.70
C LEU A 51 -10.56 -4.89 0.44
N GLN A 52 -9.49 -5.69 0.58
CA GLN A 52 -8.89 -6.43 -0.52
C GLN A 52 -9.21 -7.92 -0.50
N GLU A 53 -10.00 -8.39 0.46
CA GLU A 53 -10.27 -9.81 0.69
C GLU A 53 -9.00 -10.66 0.85
N ARG A 54 -8.03 -10.14 1.62
CA ARG A 54 -6.74 -10.80 1.86
C ARG A 54 -6.48 -11.02 3.35
N ILE A 55 -5.48 -11.85 3.63
CA ILE A 55 -5.00 -12.02 5.01
C ILE A 55 -4.16 -10.80 5.45
N PRO A 56 -4.31 -10.31 6.70
CA PRO A 56 -3.55 -9.18 7.22
C PRO A 56 -2.02 -9.34 7.13
N GLU A 57 -1.53 -10.57 7.23
CA GLU A 57 -0.10 -10.88 7.14
C GLU A 57 0.50 -10.46 5.79
N THR A 58 -0.28 -10.56 4.71
CA THR A 58 0.18 -10.13 3.39
C THR A 58 0.33 -8.61 3.32
N ILE A 59 -0.59 -7.87 3.94
CA ILE A 59 -0.51 -6.41 4.00
C ILE A 59 0.69 -5.97 4.85
N ARG A 60 0.99 -6.68 5.95
CA ARG A 60 2.21 -6.45 6.76
C ARG A 60 3.48 -6.67 5.94
N LEU A 61 3.56 -7.79 5.21
CA LEU A 61 4.71 -8.09 4.37
C LEU A 61 4.89 -7.02 3.29
N GLN A 62 3.80 -6.60 2.66
CA GLN A 62 3.83 -5.57 1.64
C GLN A 62 4.28 -4.22 2.19
N ARG A 63 3.80 -3.81 3.38
CA ARG A 63 4.27 -2.60 4.06
C ARG A 63 5.78 -2.69 4.35
N ARG A 64 6.25 -3.83 4.84
CA ARG A 64 7.68 -4.05 5.12
C ARG A 64 8.52 -3.97 3.85
N ARG A 65 8.04 -4.52 2.72
CA ARG A 65 8.73 -4.40 1.42
C ARG A 65 8.75 -2.95 0.94
N TRP A 66 7.66 -2.21 1.14
CA TRP A 66 7.63 -0.78 0.84
C TRP A 66 8.65 0.00 1.67
N GLU A 67 8.78 -0.27 2.96
CA GLU A 67 9.79 0.35 3.83
C GLU A 67 11.23 0.06 3.37
N LEU A 68 11.48 -1.08 2.71
CA LEU A 68 12.81 -1.49 2.25
C LEU A 68 13.14 -1.07 0.82
N TYR A 69 12.15 -1.10 -0.08
CA TYR A 69 12.36 -1.01 -1.53
C TYR A 69 11.47 0.03 -2.21
N GLU A 70 10.59 0.72 -1.46
CA GLU A 70 9.65 1.71 -1.96
C GLU A 70 8.93 1.24 -3.25
N PHE A 71 9.03 1.99 -4.34
CA PHE A 71 8.36 1.70 -5.61
C PHE A 71 8.80 0.39 -6.27
N GLU A 72 10.01 -0.11 -5.99
CA GLU A 72 10.43 -1.41 -6.54
C GLU A 72 9.59 -2.55 -5.96
N SER A 73 9.09 -2.41 -4.73
CA SER A 73 8.16 -3.39 -4.12
C SER A 73 6.79 -3.47 -4.82
N ILE A 74 6.44 -2.47 -5.63
CA ILE A 74 5.16 -2.42 -6.33
C ILE A 74 5.25 -3.21 -7.64
N LYS A 75 6.37 -3.09 -8.36
CA LYS A 75 6.60 -3.70 -9.69
C LYS A 75 6.81 -5.22 -9.67
N GLU A 76 7.28 -5.76 -8.55
CA GLU A 76 7.67 -7.17 -8.36
C GLU A 76 6.51 -8.17 -8.45
#